data_AF-A0A1C5JSD3-F1
#
_entry.id   AF-A0A1C5JSD3-F1
#
_cell.length_a   1.000
_cell.length_b   1.000
_cell.length_c   1.000
_cell.angle_alpha   90.00
_cell.angle_beta   90.00
_cell.angle_gamma   90.00
#
_symmetry.space_group_name_H-M   'P 1'
#
loop_
_entity.id
_entity.type
_entity.pdbx_description
1 polymer ?
#
loop_
_entity_poly.entity_id
_entity_poly.type
_entity_poly.pdbx_seq_one_letter_code
_entity_poly.pdbx_strand_id
1 'polypeptide(L)'
;MPVTVSAPQGGQVKAWRVDGAASERRLFLVNKGDQRVSVDVAAPGARYEIDRMTPDDPSDGGRNLDAPGIPIDGRTVNADGSWPGFRSTVGEIHAGHLQITLGAGETAVVTLHGHDEEMGRQVYDLLLEVASGRRSASEELALGGEEIVPWQLGAVL
;
A
#
# COMPACT_ATOMS: atom_id res chain seq x y z
N MET A 1 10.79 -2.30 8.06
CA MET A 1 11.83 -1.35 7.64
C MET A 1 11.27 0.07 7.70
N PRO A 2 12.01 1.09 8.17
CA PRO A 2 11.55 2.49 8.07
C PRO A 2 11.24 2.86 6.61
N VAL A 3 10.20 3.66 6.40
CA VAL A 3 9.84 4.19 5.07
C VAL A 3 9.98 5.70 5.09
N THR A 4 10.61 6.25 4.06
CA THR A 4 10.62 7.69 3.86
C THR A 4 9.21 8.12 3.43
N VAL A 5 8.57 8.97 4.23
CA VAL A 5 7.31 9.61 3.90
C VAL A 5 7.55 11.08 3.62
N SER A 6 6.97 11.60 2.55
CA SER A 6 7.00 13.03 2.24
C SER A 6 5.89 13.70 3.02
N ALA A 7 6.24 14.33 4.14
CA ALA A 7 5.36 15.21 4.91
C ALA A 7 5.83 16.67 4.74
N PRO A 8 4.92 17.66 4.76
CA PRO A 8 5.30 19.06 4.83
C PRO A 8 6.25 19.31 6.02
N GLN A 9 7.20 20.23 5.87
CA GLN A 9 8.17 20.57 6.92
C GLN A 9 7.45 20.85 8.25
N GLY A 10 7.70 20.02 9.27
CA GLY A 10 7.05 20.08 10.59
C GLY A 10 6.16 18.88 10.96
N GLY A 11 5.85 17.98 10.02
CA GLY A 11 5.08 16.77 10.30
C GLY A 11 5.86 15.76 11.16
N GLN A 12 5.39 15.48 12.39
CA GLN A 12 5.93 14.42 13.24
C GLN A 12 5.37 13.04 12.86
N VAL A 13 5.35 12.70 11.57
CA VAL A 13 4.86 11.39 11.12
C VAL A 13 5.98 10.37 11.22
N LYS A 14 5.72 9.26 11.90
CA LYS A 14 6.58 8.07 11.84
C LYS A 14 5.96 7.04 10.92
N ALA A 15 6.80 6.44 10.07
CA ALA A 15 6.36 5.49 9.08
C ALA A 15 7.26 4.25 9.04
N TRP A 16 6.64 3.07 8.95
CA TRP A 16 7.34 1.80 8.80
C TRP A 16 6.59 0.89 7.85
N ARG A 17 7.34 0.09 7.10
CA ARG A 17 6.85 -0.96 6.24
C ARG A 17 7.09 -2.32 6.86
N VAL A 18 6.11 -3.20 6.71
CA VAL A 18 6.26 -4.63 6.91
C VAL A 18 5.87 -5.30 5.62
N ASP A 19 6.80 -6.06 5.06
CA ASP A 19 6.56 -6.92 3.91
C ASP A 19 6.11 -8.29 4.44
N GLY A 20 4.90 -8.71 4.07
CA GLY A 20 4.26 -9.96 4.46
C GLY A 20 4.56 -11.10 3.47
N ALA A 21 4.05 -12.30 3.77
CA ALA A 21 4.43 -13.52 3.06
C ALA A 21 3.82 -13.69 1.64
N ALA A 22 2.83 -12.88 1.26
CA ALA A 22 2.02 -13.08 0.04
C ALA A 22 1.99 -11.83 -0.88
N SER A 23 3.12 -11.14 -1.05
CA SER A 23 3.16 -9.85 -1.76
C SER A 23 2.16 -8.85 -1.17
N GLU A 24 1.98 -8.94 0.15
CA GLU A 24 1.20 -8.04 0.97
C GLU A 24 2.19 -7.12 1.67
N ARG A 25 1.98 -5.80 1.59
CA ARG A 25 2.87 -4.81 2.18
C ARG A 25 2.04 -3.88 3.01
N ARG A 26 2.39 -3.81 4.28
CA ARG A 26 1.70 -2.96 5.24
C ARG A 26 2.55 -1.75 5.54
N LEU A 27 1.98 -0.58 5.35
CA LEU A 27 2.55 0.69 5.76
C LEU A 27 1.85 1.12 7.05
N PHE A 28 2.64 1.32 8.10
CA PHE A 28 2.20 1.85 9.38
C PHE A 28 2.56 3.32 9.41
N LEU A 29 1.57 4.19 9.59
CA LEU A 29 1.72 5.63 9.63
C LEU A 29 1.18 6.13 10.97
N VAL A 30 1.98 6.91 11.69
CA VAL A 30 1.59 7.48 12.98
C VAL A 30 1.88 8.96 13.00
N ASN A 31 0.83 9.79 13.04
CA ASN A 31 0.98 11.21 13.27
C ASN A 31 1.21 11.46 14.77
N LYS A 32 2.43 11.82 15.16
CA LYS A 32 2.76 12.17 16.56
C LYS A 32 2.46 13.64 16.89
N GLY A 33 2.08 14.43 15.90
CA GLY A 33 1.73 15.83 16.06
C GLY A 33 0.34 16.06 16.63
N ASP A 34 0.09 17.32 16.94
CA ASP A 34 -1.19 17.85 17.41
C ASP A 34 -2.05 18.48 16.29
N GLN A 35 -1.53 18.51 15.07
CA GLN A 35 -2.21 19.03 13.88
C GLN A 35 -2.45 17.92 12.86
N ARG A 36 -3.45 18.12 12.00
CA ARG A 36 -3.68 17.29 10.82
C ARG A 36 -2.53 17.43 9.83
N VAL A 37 -2.11 16.33 9.21
CA VAL A 37 -1.03 16.27 8.24
C VAL A 37 -1.41 15.41 7.05
N SER A 38 -1.08 15.87 5.84
CA SER A 38 -1.15 15.05 4.63
C SER A 38 0.23 14.50 4.31
N VAL A 39 0.31 13.22 4.03
CA VAL A 39 1.54 12.53 3.61
C VAL A 39 1.36 11.91 2.25
N ASP A 40 2.42 11.94 1.46
CA ASP A 40 2.54 11.15 0.24
C ASP A 40 3.46 9.96 0.49
N VAL A 41 3.03 8.78 0.04
CA VAL A 41 3.75 7.53 0.24
C VAL A 41 3.83 6.76 -1.07
N ALA A 42 5.03 6.27 -1.39
CA ALA A 42 5.23 5.34 -2.49
C ALA A 42 4.48 4.04 -2.20
N ALA A 43 3.56 3.69 -3.09
CA ALA A 43 2.67 2.56 -2.95
C ALA A 43 2.65 1.82 -4.29
N PRO A 44 3.59 0.91 -4.56
CA PRO A 44 3.45 0.05 -5.72
C PRO A 44 2.19 -0.80 -5.51
N GLY A 45 1.40 -0.98 -6.57
CA GLY A 45 0.10 -1.67 -6.52
C GLY A 45 -1.01 -0.85 -7.17
N ALA A 46 -2.17 -1.49 -7.37
CA ALA A 46 -3.35 -0.84 -7.95
C ALA A 46 -4.40 -0.48 -6.89
N ARG A 47 -4.40 -1.18 -5.75
CA ARG A 47 -5.41 -1.05 -4.69
C ARG A 47 -4.79 -1.13 -3.31
N TYR A 48 -5.45 -0.47 -2.37
CA TYR A 48 -5.11 -0.53 -0.96
C TYR A 48 -6.36 -0.69 -0.10
N GLU A 49 -6.16 -1.24 1.09
CA GLU A 49 -7.08 -1.19 2.21
C GLU A 49 -6.45 -0.32 3.31
N ILE A 50 -7.25 0.51 3.98
CA ILE A 50 -6.78 1.32 5.10
C ILE A 50 -7.67 1.14 6.33
N ASP A 51 -7.02 0.85 7.45
CA ASP A 51 -7.61 0.84 8.78
C ASP A 51 -7.08 2.02 9.59
N ARG A 52 -7.97 2.73 10.27
CA ARG A 52 -7.66 3.97 10.98
C ARG A 52 -8.00 3.86 12.45
N MET A 53 -6.99 4.04 13.29
CA MET A 53 -7.11 4.21 14.72
C MET A 53 -7.10 5.71 15.02
N THR A 54 -8.28 6.25 15.34
CA THR A 54 -8.47 7.67 15.56
C THR A 54 -8.64 7.93 17.07
N PRO A 55 -7.70 8.63 17.72
CA PRO A 55 -7.92 9.08 19.09
C PRO A 55 -9.18 9.94 19.17
N ASP A 56 -9.98 9.77 20.22
CA ASP A 56 -11.23 10.51 20.41
C ASP A 56 -10.99 12.03 20.54
N ASP A 57 -12.03 12.79 20.21
CA ASP A 57 -12.09 14.22 19.88
C ASP A 57 -11.18 15.18 20.70
N PRO A 58 -10.40 16.08 20.06
CA PRO A 58 -9.63 17.14 20.74
C PRO A 58 -10.47 18.15 21.55
N SER A 59 -11.82 18.11 21.51
CA SER A 59 -12.66 19.01 22.30
C SER A 59 -12.77 18.68 23.79
N ASP A 60 -12.37 17.48 24.25
CA ASP A 60 -12.51 17.06 25.65
C ASP A 60 -11.16 16.79 26.34
N GLY A 61 -10.37 17.85 26.50
CA GLY A 61 -9.48 18.01 27.66
C GLY A 61 -8.36 16.99 27.92
N GLY A 62 -8.05 16.05 27.03
CA GLY A 62 -6.93 15.13 27.24
C GLY A 62 -6.82 14.02 26.21
N ARG A 63 -5.63 13.83 25.63
CA ARG A 63 -5.30 12.68 24.78
C ARG A 63 -5.19 11.44 25.65
N ASN A 64 -6.29 10.74 25.85
CA ASN A 64 -6.26 9.50 26.62
C ASN A 64 -5.79 8.33 25.74
N LEU A 65 -4.48 8.07 25.75
CA LEU A 65 -3.89 6.87 25.14
C LEU A 65 -4.15 5.60 25.96
N ASP A 66 -4.73 5.74 27.17
CA ASP A 66 -5.08 4.64 28.08
C ASP A 66 -6.58 4.25 27.96
N ALA A 67 -7.30 4.77 26.96
CA ALA A 67 -8.75 4.57 26.83
C ALA A 67 -9.11 3.15 26.32
N PRO A 68 -9.86 2.33 27.08
CA PRO A 68 -10.64 1.23 26.52
C PRO A 68 -11.77 1.84 25.67
N GLY A 69 -11.44 2.25 24.44
CA GLY A 69 -12.39 3.01 23.62
C GLY A 69 -11.84 3.66 22.36
N ILE A 70 -10.55 3.57 22.05
CA ILE A 70 -10.05 4.15 20.80
C ILE A 70 -10.68 3.40 19.61
N PRO A 71 -11.47 4.07 18.76
CA PRO A 71 -12.09 3.42 17.63
C PRO A 71 -11.05 3.08 16.57
N ILE A 72 -11.18 1.88 16.02
CA ILE A 72 -10.56 1.46 14.76
C ILE A 72 -11.69 1.35 13.73
N ASP A 73 -11.62 2.17 12.68
CA ASP A 73 -12.67 2.29 11.65
C ASP A 73 -14.07 2.59 12.21
N GLY A 74 -14.12 3.34 13.31
CA GLY A 74 -15.35 3.66 14.04
C GLY A 74 -15.90 2.50 14.89
N ARG A 75 -15.12 1.43 15.13
CA ARG A 75 -15.48 0.30 16.00
C ARG A 75 -14.54 0.22 17.20
N THR A 76 -15.08 -0.13 18.36
CA THR A 76 -14.31 -0.32 19.60
C THR A 76 -14.35 -1.78 20.03
N VAL A 77 -13.40 -2.17 20.89
CA VAL A 77 -13.42 -3.49 21.54
C VAL A 77 -14.65 -3.58 22.44
N ASN A 78 -15.38 -4.68 22.36
CA ASN A 78 -16.57 -4.92 23.18
C ASN A 78 -16.20 -5.02 24.66
N ALA A 79 -17.17 -4.82 25.55
CA ALA A 79 -16.95 -4.89 27.00
C ALA A 79 -16.47 -6.28 27.48
N ASP A 80 -16.74 -7.34 26.71
CA ASP A 80 -16.26 -8.70 26.95
C ASP A 80 -14.85 -8.97 26.40
N GLY A 81 -14.20 -7.95 25.83
CA GLY A 81 -12.87 -8.03 25.23
C GLY A 81 -12.86 -8.52 23.78
N SER A 82 -14.01 -8.86 23.19
CA SER A 82 -14.07 -9.31 21.79
C SER A 82 -13.89 -8.15 20.80
N TRP A 83 -13.17 -8.42 19.70
CA TRP A 83 -13.01 -7.47 18.60
C TRP A 83 -14.10 -7.71 17.54
N PRO A 84 -14.96 -6.72 17.22
CA PRO A 84 -15.99 -6.84 16.19
C PRO A 84 -15.46 -6.94 14.75
N GLY A 85 -14.15 -6.88 14.54
CA GLY A 85 -13.53 -6.93 13.22
C GLY A 85 -13.35 -5.54 12.58
N PHE A 86 -12.49 -5.47 11.57
CA PHE A 86 -12.19 -4.24 10.84
C PHE A 86 -13.33 -3.80 9.94
N ARG A 87 -13.33 -2.51 9.61
CA ARG A 87 -14.21 -1.93 8.57
C ARG A 87 -13.34 -1.12 7.61
N SER A 88 -12.36 -1.82 7.04
CA SER A 88 -11.34 -1.24 6.18
C SER A 88 -11.96 -0.44 5.04
N THR A 89 -11.37 0.71 4.76
CA THR A 89 -11.73 1.49 3.58
C THR A 89 -10.85 1.05 2.42
N VAL A 90 -11.46 0.67 1.30
CA VAL A 90 -10.73 0.30 0.08
C VAL A 90 -10.55 1.53 -0.80
N GLY A 91 -9.39 1.67 -1.42
CA GLY A 91 -9.14 2.70 -2.42
C GLY A 91 -8.23 2.22 -3.55
N GLU A 92 -8.10 3.05 -4.57
CA GLU A 92 -7.22 2.82 -5.71
C GLU A 92 -5.98 3.69 -5.62
N ILE A 93 -4.85 3.10 -6.00
CA ILE A 93 -3.56 3.77 -6.03
C ILE A 93 -3.39 4.36 -7.43
N HIS A 94 -3.08 5.65 -7.48
CA HIS A 94 -2.89 6.36 -8.74
C HIS A 94 -1.41 6.70 -8.91
N ALA A 95 -0.88 6.42 -10.10
CA ALA A 95 0.51 6.71 -10.45
C ALA A 95 1.57 6.14 -9.46
N GLY A 96 1.27 5.04 -8.75
CA GLY A 96 2.20 4.40 -7.81
C GLY A 96 2.39 5.15 -6.48
N HIS A 97 1.56 6.16 -6.22
CA HIS A 97 1.59 6.98 -5.01
C HIS A 97 0.23 7.01 -4.32
N LEU A 98 0.27 7.15 -3.00
CA LEU A 98 -0.93 7.24 -2.17
C LEU A 98 -0.84 8.45 -1.25
N GLN A 99 -1.75 9.39 -1.45
CA GLN A 99 -1.89 10.57 -0.60
C GLN A 99 -2.88 10.30 0.54
N ILE A 100 -2.42 10.48 1.78
CA ILE A 100 -3.20 10.17 2.97
C ILE A 100 -3.19 11.36 3.92
N THR A 101 -4.36 11.80 4.33
CA THR A 101 -4.51 12.78 5.42
C THR A 101 -4.75 12.07 6.74
N LEU A 102 -3.91 12.39 7.73
CA LEU A 102 -3.96 11.89 9.10
C LEU A 102 -4.33 13.04 10.04
N GLY A 103 -5.33 12.84 10.89
CA GLY A 103 -5.64 13.70 12.02
C GLY A 103 -4.54 13.72 13.07
N ALA A 104 -4.64 14.65 14.01
CA ALA A 104 -3.72 14.76 15.15
C ALA A 104 -3.73 13.46 15.97
N GLY A 105 -2.56 12.90 16.27
CA GLY A 105 -2.45 11.63 17.00
C GLY A 105 -2.92 10.38 16.23
N GLU A 106 -3.44 10.52 15.00
CA GLU A 106 -4.02 9.40 14.25
C GLU A 106 -2.96 8.37 13.85
N THR A 107 -3.33 7.10 13.94
CA THR A 107 -2.56 5.99 13.36
C THR A 107 -3.34 5.34 12.24
N ALA A 108 -2.68 5.07 11.12
CA ALA A 108 -3.26 4.33 10.01
C ALA A 108 -2.37 3.14 9.62
N VAL A 109 -3.01 2.04 9.27
CA VAL A 109 -2.37 0.90 8.63
C VAL A 109 -2.91 0.80 7.22
N VAL A 110 -2.02 0.84 6.24
CA VAL A 110 -2.36 0.69 4.82
C VAL A 110 -1.84 -0.64 4.34
N THR A 111 -2.73 -1.51 3.89
CA THR A 111 -2.40 -2.77 3.24
C THR A 111 -2.41 -2.56 1.73
N LEU A 112 -1.27 -2.76 1.08
CA LEU A 112 -1.12 -2.67 -0.37
C LEU A 112 -1.27 -4.06 -0.98
N HIS A 113 -2.06 -4.16 -2.06
CA HIS A 113 -2.28 -5.41 -2.78
C HIS A 113 -1.66 -5.35 -4.18
N GLY A 114 -1.15 -6.49 -4.66
CA GLY A 114 -0.72 -6.66 -6.05
C GLY A 114 0.56 -5.91 -6.42
N HIS A 115 1.53 -5.82 -5.51
CA HIS A 115 2.85 -5.28 -5.80
C HIS A 115 3.88 -6.40 -5.75
N ASP A 116 4.70 -6.52 -6.77
CA ASP A 116 5.67 -7.62 -6.85
C ASP A 116 7.01 -7.13 -7.38
N GLU A 117 7.86 -6.67 -6.46
CA GLU A 117 9.23 -6.20 -6.75
C GLU A 117 10.13 -7.33 -7.23
N GLU A 118 9.84 -8.56 -6.82
CA GLU A 118 10.62 -9.73 -7.18
C GLU A 118 10.24 -10.22 -8.57
N MET A 119 8.95 -10.25 -8.90
CA MET A 119 8.47 -10.54 -10.25
C MET A 119 8.98 -9.51 -11.27
N GLY A 120 9.00 -8.23 -10.92
CA GLY A 120 9.63 -7.21 -11.75
C GLY A 120 11.11 -7.50 -12.02
N ARG A 121 11.84 -7.94 -11.00
CA ARG A 121 13.26 -8.32 -11.15
C ARG A 121 13.44 -9.57 -12.01
N GLN A 122 12.63 -10.60 -11.82
CA GLN A 122 12.67 -11.81 -12.63
C GLN A 122 12.33 -11.53 -14.09
N VAL A 123 11.33 -10.69 -14.36
CA VAL A 123 11.01 -10.26 -15.72
C VAL A 123 12.18 -9.50 -16.35
N TYR A 124 12.85 -8.62 -15.58
CA TYR A 124 14.01 -7.88 -16.05
C TYR A 124 15.22 -8.79 -16.35
N ASP A 125 15.55 -9.68 -15.43
CA ASP A 125 16.68 -10.61 -15.59
C ASP A 125 16.43 -11.54 -16.79
N LEU A 126 15.18 -12.02 -16.94
CA LEU A 126 14.73 -12.81 -18.09
C LEU A 126 14.92 -12.07 -19.41
N LEU A 127 14.60 -10.77 -19.47
CA LEU A 127 14.79 -9.95 -20.66
C LEU A 127 16.28 -9.75 -20.98
N LEU A 128 17.12 -9.51 -19.98
CA LEU A 128 18.56 -9.37 -20.15
C LEU A 128 19.19 -10.65 -20.68
N GLU A 129 18.80 -11.80 -20.15
CA GLU A 129 19.26 -13.08 -20.66
C GLU A 129 18.89 -13.27 -22.13
N VAL A 130 17.65 -12.92 -22.53
CA VAL A 130 17.22 -13.00 -23.93
C VAL A 130 18.05 -12.09 -24.82
N ALA A 131 18.21 -10.82 -24.45
CA ALA A 131 19.00 -9.86 -25.21
C ALA A 131 20.49 -10.26 -25.30
N SER A 132 20.99 -11.00 -24.30
CA SER A 132 22.35 -11.54 -24.27
C SER A 132 22.53 -12.80 -25.13
N GLY A 133 21.50 -13.22 -25.85
CA GLY A 133 21.54 -14.33 -26.81
C GLY A 133 20.86 -15.62 -26.33
N ARG A 134 20.22 -15.61 -25.16
CA ARG A 134 19.28 -16.69 -24.82
C ARG A 134 18.10 -16.59 -25.77
N ARG A 135 17.71 -17.69 -26.40
CA ARG A 135 16.56 -17.66 -27.31
C ARG A 135 15.29 -17.28 -26.54
N SER A 136 14.47 -16.42 -27.14
CA SER A 136 13.16 -16.10 -26.61
C SER A 136 12.22 -17.30 -26.75
N ALA A 137 11.12 -17.32 -25.98
CA ALA A 137 10.13 -18.38 -26.09
C ALA A 137 9.53 -18.49 -27.51
N SER A 138 9.36 -17.37 -28.21
CA SER A 138 8.88 -17.34 -29.60
C SER A 138 9.89 -17.98 -30.56
N GLU A 139 11.19 -17.71 -30.40
CA GLU A 139 12.25 -18.31 -31.21
C GLU A 139 12.37 -19.82 -31.01
N GLU A 140 12.27 -20.29 -29.77
CA GLU A 140 12.33 -21.73 -29.46
C GLU A 140 11.16 -22.51 -30.07
N LEU A 141 9.99 -21.87 -30.13
CA LEU A 141 8.78 -22.43 -30.75
C LEU A 141 8.75 -22.22 -32.28
N ALA A 142 9.83 -21.69 -32.87
CA ALA A 142 9.94 -21.32 -34.28
C ALA A 142 8.87 -20.30 -34.74
N LEU A 143 8.33 -19.52 -33.81
CA LEU A 143 7.36 -18.44 -34.04
C LEU A 143 8.01 -17.04 -34.14
N GLY A 144 9.30 -16.92 -33.83
CA GLY A 144 10.00 -15.61 -33.81
C GLY A 144 9.99 -14.85 -35.15
N GLY A 145 9.88 -15.57 -36.27
CA GLY A 145 9.75 -14.95 -37.61
C GLY A 145 8.35 -14.39 -37.92
N GLU A 146 7.34 -14.81 -37.18
CA GLU A 146 5.94 -14.39 -37.33
C GLU A 146 5.57 -13.29 -36.31
N GLU A 147 6.49 -12.89 -35.42
CA GLU A 147 6.19 -12.02 -34.26
C GLU A 147 6.03 -10.53 -34.62
N ILE A 148 6.46 -10.11 -35.81
CA ILE A 148 6.29 -8.74 -36.36
C ILE A 148 5.22 -8.71 -37.46
N VAL A 149 4.26 -9.64 -37.44
CA VAL A 149 3.03 -9.44 -38.22
C VAL A 149 2.13 -8.44 -37.50
N PRO A 150 1.60 -7.41 -38.17
CA PRO A 150 0.66 -6.48 -37.56
C PRO A 150 -0.52 -7.29 -36.98
N TRP A 151 -0.82 -7.08 -35.70
CA TRP A 151 -1.90 -7.73 -34.94
C TRP A 151 -3.18 -7.95 -35.76
N GLN A 152 -3.34 -9.11 -36.40
CA GLN A 152 -4.61 -9.53 -37.03
C GLN A 152 -5.50 -10.34 -36.08
N LEU A 153 -4.98 -10.74 -34.93
CA LEU A 153 -5.73 -11.42 -33.87
C LEU A 153 -6.19 -10.41 -32.81
N GLY A 154 -7.06 -9.48 -33.23
CA GLY A 154 -7.97 -8.79 -32.33
C GLY A 154 -9.23 -9.63 -32.14
N ALA A 155 -9.85 -9.56 -30.96
CA ALA A 155 -11.11 -10.21 -30.67
C ALA A 155 -12.15 -9.89 -31.77
N VAL A 156 -12.72 -10.91 -32.40
CA VAL A 156 -13.94 -10.76 -33.18
C VAL A 156 -15.10 -10.94 -32.20
N LEU A 157 -16.02 -9.96 -32.22
CA LEU A 157 -17.21 -9.83 -31.35
C LEU A 157 -18.03 -11.11 -31.20
#